data_AF-A0A9X8ED08-F1
#
_entry.id   AF-A0A9X8ED08-F1
#
_cell.length_a   1.000
_cell.length_b   1.000
_cell.length_c   1.000
_cell.angle_alpha   90.00
_cell.angle_beta   90.00
_cell.angle_gamma   90.00
#
_symmetry.space_group_name_H-M   'P 1'
#
loop_
_entity.id
_entity.type
_entity.pdbx_description
1 polymer ?
#
loop_
_entity_poly.entity_id
_entity_poly.type
_entity_poly.pdbx_seq_one_letter_code
_entity_poly.pdbx_strand_id
1 'polypeptide(L)'
;FHRDAWRCYGVTFSWSTISDLDLFTVNARGHHHQDALKTLWIPAWNELSFLGWKMSVRRWLRLQDPDCPLRSSVLEVLRTLRVQAPYRPLWTKYPYTLLLAPTSETDQRH
;
A
#
# COMPACT_ATOMS: atom_id res chain seq x y z
N PHE A 1 -4.97 -0.58 -15.04
CA PHE A 1 -4.75 -1.93 -14.49
C PHE A 1 -5.89 -2.39 -13.58
N HIS A 2 -6.01 -1.94 -12.33
CA HIS A 2 -7.10 -2.42 -11.45
C HIS A 2 -8.49 -2.06 -11.97
N ARG A 3 -8.71 -0.80 -12.39
CA ARG A 3 -9.95 -0.41 -13.06
C ARG A 3 -10.34 -1.36 -14.20
N ASP A 4 -9.37 -1.75 -15.01
CA ASP A 4 -9.60 -2.60 -16.19
C ASP A 4 -9.86 -4.06 -15.81
N ALA A 5 -9.10 -4.59 -14.84
CA ALA A 5 -9.25 -5.96 -14.34
C ALA A 5 -10.62 -6.17 -13.66
N TRP A 6 -11.11 -5.19 -12.92
CA TRP A 6 -12.36 -5.27 -12.17
C TRP A 6 -13.59 -4.80 -12.98
N ARG A 7 -13.39 -4.23 -14.17
CA ARG A 7 -14.45 -3.78 -15.07
C ARG A 7 -15.43 -4.90 -15.43
N CYS A 8 -14.96 -6.15 -15.52
CA CYS A 8 -15.79 -7.30 -15.85
C CYS A 8 -16.86 -7.61 -14.77
N TYR A 9 -16.66 -7.13 -13.53
CA TYR A 9 -17.63 -7.21 -12.44
C TYR A 9 -18.39 -5.90 -12.21
N GLY A 10 -18.20 -4.90 -13.08
CA GLY A 10 -18.92 -3.62 -13.00
C GLY A 10 -18.53 -2.76 -11.80
N VAL A 11 -17.38 -3.04 -11.16
CA VAL A 11 -16.91 -2.27 -10.00
C VAL A 11 -16.45 -0.89 -10.45
N THR A 12 -17.03 0.15 -9.86
CA THR A 12 -16.67 1.55 -10.13
C THR A 12 -15.44 1.93 -9.31
N PHE A 13 -14.34 2.26 -9.98
CA PHE A 13 -13.08 2.60 -9.31
C PHE A 13 -13.06 4.09 -8.91
N SER A 14 -13.69 4.41 -7.78
CA SER A 14 -13.73 5.75 -7.18
C SER A 14 -13.15 5.74 -5.76
N TRP A 15 -12.62 6.88 -5.28
CA TRP A 15 -12.04 6.97 -3.93
C TRP A 15 -13.04 6.60 -2.83
N SER A 16 -14.32 6.94 -2.98
CA SER A 16 -15.38 6.59 -2.03
C SER A 16 -15.66 5.08 -2.00
N THR A 17 -15.73 4.41 -3.16
CA THR A 17 -15.89 2.94 -3.25
C THR A 17 -14.69 2.19 -2.68
N ILE A 18 -13.53 2.84 -2.67
CA ILE A 18 -12.27 2.31 -2.16
C ILE A 18 -12.18 2.43 -0.64
N SER A 19 -12.64 3.55 -0.06
CA SER A 19 -12.62 3.82 1.38
C SER A 19 -13.84 3.27 2.14
N ASP A 20 -14.97 3.12 1.45
CA ASP A 20 -16.24 2.68 2.00
C ASP A 20 -16.75 1.47 1.21
N LEU A 21 -16.69 0.31 1.85
CA LEU A 21 -17.05 -0.97 1.25
C LEU A 21 -18.57 -1.14 1.06
N ASP A 22 -19.38 -0.34 1.74
CA ASP A 22 -20.84 -0.36 1.60
C ASP A 22 -21.27 0.31 0.28
N LEU A 23 -20.39 1.12 -0.31
CA LEU A 23 -20.54 1.70 -1.65
C LEU A 23 -20.02 0.77 -2.76
N PHE A 24 -19.57 -0.44 -2.43
CA PHE A 24 -19.08 -1.43 -3.39
C PHE A 24 -20.25 -2.07 -4.16
N THR A 25 -20.56 -1.51 -5.32
CA THR A 25 -21.57 -2.05 -6.25
C THR A 25 -20.94 -2.93 -7.32
N VAL A 26 -21.59 -4.04 -7.64
CA VAL A 26 -21.19 -4.98 -8.69
C VAL A 26 -22.30 -5.16 -9.72
N ASN A 27 -21.96 -5.56 -10.94
CA ASN A 27 -22.94 -5.97 -11.94
C ASN A 27 -23.52 -7.37 -11.61
N ALA A 28 -24.49 -7.85 -12.41
CA ALA A 28 -25.14 -9.15 -12.19
C ALA A 28 -24.15 -10.33 -12.06
N ARG A 29 -22.99 -10.26 -12.73
CA ARG A 29 -21.94 -11.28 -12.64
C ARG A 29 -21.27 -11.31 -11.27
N GLY A 30 -21.04 -10.14 -10.68
CA GLY A 30 -20.39 -10.02 -9.37
C GLY A 30 -21.32 -10.26 -8.19
N HIS A 31 -22.64 -10.17 -8.37
CA HIS A 31 -23.62 -10.39 -7.28
C HIS A 31 -23.45 -11.77 -6.64
N HIS A 32 -23.27 -12.82 -7.47
CA HIS A 32 -23.06 -14.19 -6.97
C HIS A 32 -21.73 -14.39 -6.23
N HIS A 33 -20.81 -13.43 -6.30
CA HIS A 33 -19.49 -13.50 -5.69
C HIS A 33 -19.20 -12.31 -4.77
N GLN A 34 -20.21 -11.53 -4.39
CA GLN A 34 -20.01 -10.24 -3.75
C GLN A 34 -19.20 -10.35 -2.45
N ASP A 35 -19.48 -11.35 -1.62
CA ASP A 35 -18.73 -11.59 -0.37
C ASP A 35 -17.27 -11.98 -0.62
N ALA A 36 -17.02 -12.80 -1.64
CA ALA A 36 -15.67 -13.18 -2.05
C ALA A 36 -14.90 -11.96 -2.60
N LEU A 37 -15.56 -11.12 -3.40
CA LEU A 37 -14.98 -9.88 -3.91
C LEU A 37 -14.64 -8.92 -2.76
N LYS A 38 -15.55 -8.73 -1.78
CA LYS A 38 -15.29 -7.94 -0.56
C LYS A 38 -14.11 -8.49 0.25
N THR A 39 -14.05 -9.81 0.42
CA THR A 39 -12.99 -10.51 1.16
C THR A 39 -11.61 -10.30 0.52
N LEU A 40 -11.53 -10.33 -0.81
CA LEU A 40 -10.27 -10.12 -1.54
C LEU A 40 -9.92 -8.63 -1.70
N TRP A 41 -10.91 -7.75 -1.74
CA TRP A 41 -10.71 -6.32 -1.96
C TRP A 41 -9.97 -5.65 -0.81
N ILE A 42 -10.37 -5.91 0.44
CA ILE A 42 -9.79 -5.24 1.63
C ILE A 42 -8.27 -5.48 1.72
N PRO A 43 -7.75 -6.72 1.67
CA PRO A 43 -6.31 -6.97 1.76
C PRO A 43 -5.55 -6.37 0.57
N ALA A 44 -6.08 -6.52 -0.66
CA ALA A 44 -5.46 -5.99 -1.86
C ALA A 44 -5.32 -4.47 -1.78
N TRP A 45 -6.36 -3.78 -1.33
CA TRP A 45 -6.35 -2.34 -1.18
C TRP A 45 -5.38 -1.87 -0.08
N ASN A 46 -5.39 -2.51 1.08
CA ASN A 46 -4.47 -2.20 2.18
C ASN A 46 -3.01 -2.35 1.74
N GLU A 47 -2.69 -3.43 1.03
CA GLU A 47 -1.34 -3.67 0.52
C GLU A 47 -0.93 -2.64 -0.53
N LEU A 48 -1.79 -2.34 -1.51
CA LEU A 48 -1.49 -1.37 -2.56
C LEU A 48 -1.34 0.05 -2.01
N SER A 49 -2.24 0.45 -1.11
CA SER A 49 -2.19 1.76 -0.44
C SER A 49 -0.90 1.91 0.36
N PHE A 50 -0.56 0.89 1.13
CA PHE A 50 0.66 0.87 1.94
C PHE A 50 1.92 0.93 1.09
N LEU A 51 2.00 0.16 0.01
CA LEU A 51 3.14 0.17 -0.91
C LEU A 51 3.27 1.52 -1.63
N GLY A 52 2.16 2.05 -2.18
CA GLY A 52 2.12 3.34 -2.85
C GLY A 52 2.57 4.48 -1.93
N TRP A 53 2.05 4.49 -0.70
CA TRP A 53 2.45 5.43 0.34
C TRP A 53 3.92 5.29 0.70
N LYS A 54 4.41 4.08 1.05
CA LYS A 54 5.82 3.86 1.41
C LYS A 54 6.79 4.24 0.31
N MET A 55 6.45 3.97 -0.96
CA MET A 55 7.29 4.39 -2.09
C MET A 55 7.35 5.91 -2.22
N SER A 56 6.22 6.60 -2.01
CA SER A 56 6.16 8.07 -2.01
C SER A 56 6.97 8.67 -0.86
N VAL A 57 6.84 8.12 0.35
CA VAL A 57 7.63 8.51 1.52
C VAL A 57 9.12 8.25 1.29
N ARG A 58 9.50 7.08 0.75
CA ARG A 58 10.88 6.76 0.39
C ARG A 58 11.45 7.80 -0.58
N ARG A 59 10.70 8.10 -1.65
CA ARG A 59 11.11 9.09 -2.65
C ARG A 59 11.30 10.46 -2.00
N TRP A 60 10.35 10.90 -1.19
CA TRP A 60 10.43 12.16 -0.47
C TRP A 60 11.67 12.22 0.45
N LEU A 61 11.91 11.16 1.24
CA LEU A 61 13.07 11.05 2.15
C LEU A 61 14.42 11.11 1.42
N ARG A 62 14.52 10.55 0.20
CA ARG A 62 15.74 10.61 -0.61
C ARG A 62 16.04 12.01 -1.16
N LEU A 63 15.03 12.87 -1.25
CA LEU A 63 15.16 14.25 -1.73
C LEU A 63 15.42 15.25 -0.61
N GLN A 64 15.23 14.86 0.66
CA GLN A 64 15.45 15.77 1.78
C GLN A 64 16.93 15.83 2.15
N ASP A 65 17.36 17.01 2.61
CA ASP A 65 18.62 17.17 3.32
C ASP A 65 18.66 16.18 4.51
N PRO A 66 19.74 15.37 4.64
CA PRO A 66 19.91 14.45 5.77
C PRO A 66 19.73 15.08 7.14
N ASP A 67 20.12 16.35 7.30
CA ASP A 67 20.09 17.11 8.56
C ASP A 67 18.80 17.92 8.73
N CYS A 68 17.85 17.82 7.80
CA CYS A 68 16.56 18.49 7.89
C CYS A 68 15.77 17.99 9.13
N PRO A 69 15.33 18.87 10.05
CA PRO A 69 14.57 18.47 11.23
C PRO A 69 13.28 17.70 10.89
N LEU A 70 12.57 18.13 9.84
CA LEU A 70 11.35 17.46 9.38
C LEU A 70 11.61 16.02 8.92
N ARG A 71 12.76 15.76 8.30
CA ARG A 71 13.16 14.41 7.89
C ARG A 71 13.30 13.50 9.11
N SER A 72 13.93 13.99 10.18
CA SER A 72 14.07 13.26 11.45
C SER A 72 12.72 12.96 12.09
N SER A 73 11.80 13.93 12.15
CA SER A 73 10.45 13.73 12.67
C SER A 73 9.66 12.70 11.84
N VAL A 74 9.75 12.73 10.51
CA VAL A 74 9.10 11.73 9.65
C VAL A 74 9.64 10.32 9.92
N LEU A 75 10.96 10.15 10.08
CA LEU A 75 11.56 8.87 10.42
C LEU A 75 11.09 8.33 11.78
N GLU A 76 10.89 9.22 12.76
CA GLU A 76 10.34 8.84 14.06
C GLU A 76 8.88 8.36 13.95
N VAL A 77 8.02 9.09 13.23
CA VAL A 77 6.64 8.66 12.95
C VAL A 77 6.62 7.29 12.27
N LEU A 78 7.49 7.06 11.27
CA LEU A 78 7.58 5.77 10.59
C LEU A 78 8.00 4.62 11.52
N ARG A 79 8.91 4.89 12.48
CA ARG A 79 9.29 3.89 13.50
C ARG A 79 8.10 3.52 14.39
N THR A 80 7.29 4.50 14.78
CA THR A 80 6.07 4.29 15.56
C THR A 80 5.04 3.51 14.75
N LEU A 81 4.74 3.92 13.51
CA LEU A 81 3.77 3.23 12.66
C LEU A 81 4.17 1.77 12.39
N ARG A 82 5.47 1.47 12.22
CA ARG A 82 5.97 0.12 11.98
C ARG A 82 5.51 -0.90 13.03
N VAL A 83 5.36 -0.49 14.29
CA VAL A 83 4.98 -1.40 15.40
C VAL A 83 3.47 -1.42 15.68
N GLN A 84 2.70 -0.51 15.08
CA GLN A 84 1.25 -0.46 15.25
C GLN A 84 0.59 -1.66 14.58
N ALA A 85 -0.44 -2.23 15.24
CA ALA A 85 -1.08 -3.47 14.82
C ALA A 85 -1.56 -3.50 13.34
N PRO A 86 -2.14 -2.43 12.78
CA PRO A 86 -2.58 -2.43 11.37
C PRO A 86 -1.43 -2.45 10.35
N TYR A 87 -0.27 -1.89 10.73
CA TYR A 87 0.87 -1.70 9.85
C TYR A 87 1.90 -2.82 9.97
N ARG A 88 2.00 -3.44 11.16
CA ARG A 88 2.99 -4.47 11.47
C ARG A 88 3.02 -5.63 10.47
N PRO A 89 1.88 -6.27 10.09
CA PRO A 89 1.89 -7.38 9.13
C PRO A 89 2.41 -6.96 7.75
N LEU A 90 2.02 -5.77 7.29
CA LEU A 90 2.43 -5.23 6.00
C LEU A 90 3.92 -4.87 6.00
N TRP A 91 4.44 -4.35 7.11
CA TRP A 91 5.87 -4.06 7.26
C TRP A 91 6.72 -5.34 7.27
N THR A 92 6.25 -6.39 7.93
CA THR A 92 6.89 -7.72 7.91
C THR A 92 6.87 -8.34 6.52
N LYS A 93 5.75 -8.22 5.78
CA LYS A 93 5.61 -8.74 4.41
C LYS A 93 6.52 -8.01 3.42
N TYR A 94 6.75 -6.71 3.62
CA TYR A 94 7.49 -5.84 2.70
C TYR A 94 8.62 -5.06 3.40
N PRO A 95 9.66 -5.72 3.93
CA PRO A 95 10.66 -5.08 4.79
C PRO A 95 11.54 -4.06 4.06
N TYR A 96 11.77 -4.24 2.76
CA TYR A 96 12.79 -3.50 2.01
C TYR A 96 12.30 -2.26 1.26
N THR A 97 11.00 -1.99 1.25
CA THR A 97 10.44 -0.90 0.43
C THR A 97 10.80 0.51 0.93
N LEU A 98 11.36 0.65 2.13
CA LEU A 98 11.86 1.91 2.70
C LEU A 98 13.40 1.98 2.74
N LEU A 99 14.12 1.01 2.17
CA LEU A 99 15.57 1.10 2.04
C LEU A 99 15.96 2.38 1.29
N LEU A 100 16.65 3.28 1.99
CA LEU A 100 17.02 4.60 1.47
C LEU A 100 18.30 4.53 0.64
N ALA A 101 19.23 3.64 1.00
CA ALA A 101 20.44 3.39 0.23
C ALA A 101 20.12 2.72 -1.12
N PRO A 102 20.98 2.89 -2.15
CA PRO A 102 21.01 1.97 -3.28
C PRO A 102 21.22 0.56 -2.73
N THR A 103 20.46 -0.42 -3.20
CA THR A 103 20.85 -1.82 -3.08
C THR A 103 22.11 -1.96 -3.91
N SER A 104 23.28 -1.83 -3.29
CA SER A 104 24.54 -2.16 -3.94
C SER A 104 24.43 -3.61 -4.43
N GLU A 105 24.93 -3.89 -5.63
CA GLU A 105 24.99 -5.21 -6.31
C GLU A 105 25.85 -6.26 -5.57
N THR A 106 25.94 -6.19 -4.25
CA THR A 106 26.76 -7.07 -3.42
C THR A 106 25.95 -8.25 -2.86
N ASP A 107 25.07 -8.82 -3.69
CA ASP A 107 24.41 -10.11 -3.41
C ASP A 107 24.47 -11.03 -4.65
N GLN A 108 25.58 -10.94 -5.38
CA GLN A 108 26.07 -11.99 -6.28
C GLN A 108 27.51 -12.32 -5.89
N ARG A 109 27.66 -13.06 -4.79
CA ARG A 109 28.79 -13.96 -4.46
C ARG A 109 28.64 -14.35 -3.00
N HIS A 110 27.96 -15.46 -2.74
CA HIS A 110 28.48 -16.59 -1.96
C HIS A 110 27.52 -17.78 -2.03
#